data_AF-A0A2T3KLM7-F1
#
_entry.id   AF-A0A2T3KLM7-F1
#
_cell.length_a   1.000
_cell.length_b   1.000
_cell.length_c   1.000
_cell.angle_alpha   90.00
_cell.angle_beta   90.00
_cell.angle_gamma   90.00
#
_symmetry.space_group_name_H-M   'P 1'
#
loop_
_entity.id
_entity.type
_entity.pdbx_description
1 polymer ?
#
loop_
_entity_poly.entity_id
_entity_poly.type
_entity_poly.pdbx_seq_one_letter_code
_entity_poly.pdbx_strand_id
1 'polypeptide(L)'
;MNTNKASKRKVWTLEICIKSALKYTRKTDWFKNERTVYAVAKRKGWFEECTEHMKPCNVWTFCACKTDAKKHKTKSKWKAKNIVAYRVAEQNGWLKACCEHMARSYKLWSLNDFKQDALKYKFRNEWLKNNQNVYHAAIRYGFLDECCKHMESALGAKRIWTKALCHEQALNFKTRQEWAKQSQRSYISAARSGWIDDCCQHMIRKPKWSIEECKTDALQFTTKSEWKENSPTIYSFVQSRKWRDECAKHMIRKTKWTIEECKADALQFTTKSEWKENSPRIYNLAKRHKWINSCCNHMVTRT
;
A
#
# COMPACT_ATOMS: atom_id res chain seq x y z
N MET A 1 3.05 -33.74 -58.26
CA MET A 1 1.92 -34.58 -57.80
C MET A 1 1.47 -34.05 -56.44
N ASN A 2 0.39 -33.26 -56.41
CA ASN A 2 -0.08 -32.59 -55.21
C ASN A 2 -1.42 -33.21 -54.80
N THR A 3 -1.41 -34.23 -53.92
CA THR A 3 -2.63 -34.89 -53.45
C THR A 3 -3.14 -34.18 -52.20
N ASN A 4 -4.00 -33.20 -52.47
CA ASN A 4 -4.75 -32.43 -51.49
C ASN A 4 -5.75 -33.36 -50.75
N LYS A 5 -5.38 -33.87 -49.58
CA LYS A 5 -6.25 -34.73 -48.76
C LYS A 5 -7.19 -33.84 -47.93
N ALA A 6 -8.29 -33.42 -48.55
CA ALA A 6 -9.35 -32.67 -47.87
C ALA A 6 -9.92 -33.48 -46.69
N SER A 7 -9.60 -33.04 -45.46
CA SER A 7 -10.18 -33.59 -44.23
C SER A 7 -11.68 -33.26 -44.21
N LYS A 8 -12.53 -34.26 -44.42
CA LYS A 8 -14.00 -34.14 -44.35
C LYS A 8 -14.37 -33.65 -42.94
N ARG A 9 -14.86 -32.40 -42.83
CA ARG A 9 -15.38 -31.84 -41.58
C ARG A 9 -16.51 -32.72 -41.08
N LYS A 10 -16.36 -33.28 -39.87
CA LYS A 10 -17.40 -34.08 -39.21
C LYS A 10 -18.66 -33.25 -39.05
N VAL A 11 -19.71 -33.62 -39.80
CA VAL A 11 -21.02 -32.98 -39.70
C VAL A 11 -21.72 -33.52 -38.45
N TRP A 12 -22.06 -32.62 -37.54
CA TRP A 12 -22.76 -32.98 -36.30
C TRP A 12 -24.27 -32.84 -36.49
N THR A 13 -24.99 -33.93 -36.27
CA THR A 13 -26.46 -33.97 -36.26
C THR A 13 -26.98 -34.17 -34.84
N LEU A 14 -28.24 -33.79 -34.62
CA LEU A 14 -28.94 -33.97 -33.35
C LEU A 14 -28.93 -35.45 -32.91
N GLU A 15 -29.20 -36.38 -33.85
CA GLU A 15 -29.19 -37.83 -33.60
C GLU A 15 -27.84 -38.36 -33.08
N ILE A 16 -26.72 -37.83 -33.58
CA ILE A 16 -25.38 -38.22 -33.09
C ILE A 16 -25.20 -37.77 -31.65
N CYS A 17 -25.70 -36.58 -31.31
CA CYS A 17 -25.63 -36.04 -29.95
C CYS A 17 -26.54 -36.83 -29.00
N ILE A 18 -27.75 -37.21 -29.42
CA ILE A 18 -28.67 -38.05 -28.66
C ILE A 18 -28.06 -39.45 -28.43
N LYS A 19 -27.54 -40.10 -29.47
CA LYS A 19 -26.87 -41.42 -29.35
C LYS A 19 -25.67 -41.38 -28.40
N SER A 20 -24.90 -40.29 -28.40
CA SER A 20 -23.82 -40.06 -27.46
C SER A 20 -24.34 -39.90 -26.02
N ALA A 21 -25.36 -39.08 -25.83
CA ALA A 21 -25.93 -38.80 -24.53
C ALA A 21 -26.63 -40.01 -23.90
N LEU A 22 -27.31 -40.84 -24.69
CA LEU A 22 -27.97 -42.07 -24.22
C LEU A 22 -27.02 -43.10 -23.58
N LYS A 23 -25.71 -43.04 -23.87
CA LYS A 23 -24.71 -43.88 -23.22
C LYS A 23 -24.48 -43.54 -21.75
N TYR A 24 -24.93 -42.36 -21.31
CA TYR A 24 -24.66 -41.85 -19.98
C TYR A 24 -25.96 -41.55 -19.24
N THR A 25 -25.98 -41.86 -17.95
CA THR A 25 -27.13 -41.61 -17.07
C THR A 25 -27.06 -40.25 -16.38
N ARG A 26 -25.86 -39.64 -16.31
CA ARG A 26 -25.60 -38.36 -15.64
C ARG A 26 -24.96 -37.35 -16.59
N LYS A 27 -25.43 -36.10 -16.54
CA LYS A 27 -24.89 -34.99 -17.34
C LYS A 27 -23.40 -34.74 -17.11
N THR A 28 -22.91 -34.95 -15.88
CA THR A 28 -21.48 -34.81 -15.53
C THR A 28 -20.61 -35.88 -16.18
N ASP A 29 -21.14 -37.10 -16.30
CA ASP A 29 -20.39 -38.24 -16.81
C ASP A 29 -20.35 -38.17 -18.34
N TRP A 30 -21.43 -37.68 -18.97
CA TRP A 30 -21.44 -37.32 -20.38
C TRP A 30 -20.41 -36.23 -20.71
N PHE A 31 -20.35 -35.16 -19.90
CA PHE A 31 -19.37 -34.08 -20.10
C PHE A 31 -17.91 -34.53 -19.96
N LYS A 32 -17.62 -35.39 -18.97
CA LYS A 32 -16.25 -35.85 -18.72
C LYS A 32 -15.74 -36.77 -19.82
N ASN A 33 -16.59 -37.66 -20.33
CA ASN A 33 -16.19 -38.67 -21.30
C ASN A 33 -16.32 -38.20 -22.76
N GLU A 34 -17.38 -37.47 -23.12
CA GLU A 34 -17.63 -36.99 -24.49
C GLU A 34 -17.80 -35.47 -24.54
N ARG A 35 -16.77 -34.74 -24.06
CA ARG A 35 -16.75 -33.27 -23.93
C ARG A 35 -17.06 -32.52 -25.23
N THR A 36 -16.57 -33.01 -26.36
CA THR A 36 -16.77 -32.36 -27.67
C THR A 36 -18.22 -32.43 -28.12
N VAL A 37 -18.87 -33.59 -27.97
CA VAL A 37 -20.28 -33.79 -28.32
C VAL A 37 -21.20 -33.01 -27.37
N TYR A 38 -20.88 -33.03 -26.07
CA TYR A 38 -21.57 -32.23 -25.05
C TYR A 38 -21.53 -30.72 -25.38
N ALA A 39 -20.38 -30.19 -25.78
CA ALA A 39 -20.21 -28.79 -26.14
C ALA A 39 -20.96 -28.41 -27.44
N VAL A 40 -20.98 -29.32 -28.42
CA VAL A 40 -21.75 -29.13 -29.66
C VAL A 40 -23.25 -29.09 -29.36
N ALA A 41 -23.76 -30.02 -28.56
CA ALA A 41 -25.17 -30.05 -28.17
C ALA A 41 -25.60 -28.74 -27.49
N LYS A 42 -24.77 -28.19 -26.59
CA LYS A 42 -25.03 -26.87 -25.98
C LYS A 42 -25.00 -25.72 -26.97
N ARG A 43 -23.99 -25.67 -27.85
CA ARG A 43 -23.84 -24.58 -28.82
C ARG A 43 -24.97 -24.55 -29.86
N LYS A 44 -25.51 -25.72 -30.20
CA LYS A 44 -26.61 -25.89 -31.16
C LYS A 44 -28.01 -25.82 -30.53
N GLY A 45 -28.12 -25.71 -29.20
CA GLY A 45 -29.40 -25.69 -28.49
C GLY A 45 -30.09 -27.06 -28.36
N TRP A 46 -29.36 -28.15 -28.60
CA TRP A 46 -29.88 -29.54 -28.55
C TRP A 46 -29.72 -30.19 -27.18
N PHE A 47 -29.27 -29.43 -26.18
CA PHE A 47 -28.81 -29.97 -24.91
C PHE A 47 -29.97 -30.54 -24.07
N GLU A 48 -31.11 -29.88 -24.10
CA GLU A 48 -32.33 -30.26 -23.40
C GLU A 48 -32.84 -31.61 -23.93
N GLU A 49 -32.98 -31.76 -25.25
CA GLU A 49 -33.38 -33.00 -25.92
C GLU A 49 -32.39 -34.14 -25.67
N CYS A 50 -31.09 -33.88 -25.73
CA CYS A 50 -30.07 -34.90 -25.46
C CYS A 50 -30.04 -35.35 -23.99
N THR A 51 -30.57 -34.57 -23.04
CA THR A 51 -30.46 -34.85 -21.60
C THR A 51 -31.78 -35.10 -20.90
N GLU A 52 -32.87 -35.31 -21.66
CA GLU A 52 -34.20 -35.59 -21.14
C GLU A 52 -34.24 -36.86 -20.27
N HIS A 53 -33.53 -37.93 -20.69
CA HIS A 53 -33.44 -39.19 -19.95
C HIS A 53 -32.51 -39.10 -18.72
N MET A 54 -31.69 -38.05 -18.61
CA MET A 54 -30.71 -37.91 -17.54
C MET A 54 -31.32 -37.23 -16.31
N LYS A 55 -31.72 -38.03 -15.32
CA LYS A 55 -32.25 -37.53 -14.04
C LYS A 55 -31.24 -36.60 -13.32
N PRO A 56 -31.69 -35.51 -12.67
CA PRO A 56 -30.82 -34.66 -11.86
C PRO A 56 -30.13 -35.46 -10.76
N CYS A 57 -28.85 -35.19 -10.54
CA CYS A 57 -28.08 -35.83 -9.48
C CYS A 57 -28.53 -35.31 -8.11
N ASN A 58 -29.03 -36.20 -7.24
CA ASN A 58 -29.33 -36.01 -5.81
C ASN A 58 -29.61 -34.57 -5.38
N VAL A 59 -30.83 -34.11 -5.67
CA VAL A 59 -31.37 -32.90 -5.05
C VAL A 59 -31.62 -33.22 -3.58
N TRP A 60 -30.78 -32.71 -2.69
CA TRP A 60 -31.01 -32.76 -1.26
C TRP A 60 -32.27 -31.96 -0.95
N THR A 61 -33.38 -32.65 -0.73
CA THR A 61 -34.63 -32.06 -0.27
C THR A 61 -34.55 -31.80 1.22
N PHE A 62 -35.42 -30.91 1.74
CA PHE A 62 -35.52 -30.65 3.18
C PHE A 62 -35.69 -31.96 3.98
N CYS A 63 -36.55 -32.85 3.51
CA CYS A 63 -36.79 -34.16 4.13
C CYS A 63 -35.54 -35.03 4.13
N ALA A 64 -34.79 -35.10 3.01
CA ALA A 64 -33.54 -35.85 2.93
C ALA A 64 -32.46 -35.27 3.86
N CYS A 65 -32.33 -33.95 3.93
CA CYS A 65 -31.43 -33.29 4.88
C CYS A 65 -31.84 -33.59 6.34
N LYS A 66 -33.13 -33.59 6.66
CA LYS A 66 -33.64 -33.86 8.01
C LYS A 66 -33.42 -35.33 8.43
N THR A 67 -33.66 -36.28 7.53
CA THR A 67 -33.41 -37.71 7.82
C THR A 67 -31.93 -38.01 7.98
N ASP A 68 -31.08 -37.37 7.18
CA ASP A 68 -29.64 -37.51 7.31
C ASP A 68 -29.10 -36.89 8.60
N ALA A 69 -29.57 -35.67 8.94
CA ALA A 69 -29.21 -35.01 10.19
C ALA A 69 -29.57 -35.86 11.43
N LYS A 70 -30.72 -36.57 11.42
CA LYS A 70 -31.14 -37.47 12.50
C LYS A 70 -30.14 -38.58 12.82
N LYS A 71 -29.30 -38.99 11.87
CA LYS A 71 -28.25 -40.02 12.09
C LYS A 71 -27.11 -39.52 12.97
N HIS A 72 -27.02 -38.21 13.21
CA HIS A 72 -25.92 -37.58 13.92
C HIS A 72 -26.39 -36.91 15.21
N LYS A 73 -25.61 -37.08 16.29
CA LYS A 73 -25.90 -36.49 17.61
C LYS A 73 -25.55 -35.00 17.71
N THR A 74 -24.58 -34.51 16.92
CA THR A 74 -24.12 -33.11 16.96
C THR A 74 -23.91 -32.54 15.57
N LYS A 75 -24.07 -31.22 15.44
CA LYS A 75 -23.88 -30.47 14.18
C LYS A 75 -22.50 -30.68 13.59
N SER A 76 -21.46 -30.63 14.43
CA SER A 76 -20.08 -30.83 14.00
C SER A 76 -19.83 -32.24 13.46
N LYS A 77 -20.44 -33.27 14.06
CA LYS A 77 -20.36 -34.64 13.55
C LYS A 77 -21.12 -34.81 12.24
N TRP A 78 -22.27 -34.14 12.09
CA TRP A 78 -23.01 -34.13 10.83
C TRP A 78 -22.21 -33.44 9.72
N LYS A 79 -21.66 -32.26 9.98
CA LYS A 79 -20.80 -31.53 9.03
C LYS A 79 -19.57 -32.32 8.60
N ALA A 80 -18.93 -33.02 9.54
CA ALA A 80 -17.74 -33.82 9.25
C ALA A 80 -18.06 -35.06 8.39
N LYS A 81 -19.19 -35.73 8.62
CA LYS A 81 -19.55 -36.95 7.90
C LYS A 81 -20.28 -36.68 6.57
N ASN A 82 -21.12 -35.65 6.51
CA ASN A 82 -21.87 -35.31 5.30
C ASN A 82 -21.93 -33.80 5.08
N ILE A 83 -20.80 -33.25 4.59
CA ILE A 83 -20.66 -31.82 4.32
C ILE A 83 -21.63 -31.31 3.25
N VAL A 84 -22.02 -32.17 2.29
CA VAL A 84 -22.90 -31.79 1.18
C VAL A 84 -24.32 -31.54 1.71
N ALA A 85 -24.89 -32.49 2.46
CA ALA A 85 -26.20 -32.32 3.07
C ALA A 85 -26.23 -31.15 4.07
N TYR A 86 -25.17 -31.01 4.88
CA TYR A 86 -25.02 -29.90 5.82
C TYR A 86 -25.02 -28.55 5.11
N ARG A 87 -24.24 -28.39 4.03
CA ARG A 87 -24.12 -27.13 3.28
C ARG A 87 -25.42 -26.78 2.58
N VAL A 88 -26.14 -27.74 2.01
CA VAL A 88 -27.46 -27.50 1.42
C VAL A 88 -28.44 -27.01 2.50
N ALA A 89 -28.44 -27.64 3.68
CA ALA A 89 -29.27 -27.20 4.80
C ALA A 89 -28.85 -25.80 5.33
N GLU A 90 -27.57 -25.44 5.25
CA GLU A 90 -27.06 -24.11 5.62
C GLU A 90 -27.50 -23.03 4.64
N GLN A 91 -27.30 -23.27 3.34
CA GLN A 91 -27.66 -22.34 2.27
C GLN A 91 -29.17 -22.08 2.18
N ASN A 92 -29.99 -23.09 2.49
CA ASN A 92 -31.45 -22.96 2.50
C ASN A 92 -32.04 -22.60 3.88
N GLY A 93 -31.21 -22.34 4.89
CA GLY A 93 -31.68 -21.96 6.24
C GLY A 93 -32.35 -23.09 7.04
N TRP A 94 -32.27 -24.34 6.59
CA TRP A 94 -32.89 -25.52 7.23
C TRP A 94 -32.14 -26.02 8.47
N LEU A 95 -30.93 -25.54 8.75
CA LEU A 95 -30.10 -26.03 9.86
C LEU A 95 -30.81 -26.04 11.21
N LYS A 96 -31.67 -25.06 11.49
CA LYS A 96 -32.40 -25.01 12.78
C LYS A 96 -33.35 -26.21 12.91
N ALA A 97 -34.13 -26.49 11.88
CA ALA A 97 -35.11 -27.58 11.86
C ALA A 97 -34.47 -28.97 11.67
N CYS A 98 -33.38 -29.07 10.89
CA CYS A 98 -32.64 -30.33 10.75
C CYS A 98 -31.88 -30.73 12.02
N CYS A 99 -31.46 -29.77 12.84
CA CYS A 99 -30.65 -30.02 14.04
C CYS A 99 -31.41 -29.85 15.35
N GLU A 100 -32.75 -29.84 15.32
CA GLU A 100 -33.59 -29.64 16.51
C GLU A 100 -33.37 -30.72 17.56
N HIS A 101 -33.15 -31.97 17.12
CA HIS A 101 -32.85 -33.11 18.00
C HIS A 101 -31.40 -33.12 18.52
N MET A 102 -30.53 -32.23 18.02
CA MET A 102 -29.12 -32.20 18.41
C MET A 102 -28.93 -31.30 19.63
N ALA A 103 -28.52 -31.88 20.75
CA ALA A 103 -28.23 -31.15 21.97
C ALA A 103 -27.17 -30.06 21.71
N ARG A 104 -27.48 -28.83 22.16
CA ARG A 104 -26.53 -27.72 22.13
C ARG A 104 -25.53 -27.92 23.26
N SER A 105 -24.34 -28.41 22.93
CA SER A 105 -23.20 -28.51 23.84
C SER A 105 -22.54 -27.13 24.00
N TYR A 106 -23.19 -26.18 24.67
CA TYR A 106 -22.50 -25.01 25.20
C TYR A 106 -22.29 -25.23 26.69
N LYS A 107 -21.02 -25.34 27.12
CA LYS A 107 -20.69 -25.21 28.53
C LYS A 107 -21.02 -23.77 28.93
N LEU A 108 -22.03 -23.61 29.78
CA LEU A 108 -22.31 -22.35 30.45
C LEU A 108 -21.19 -22.14 31.48
N TRP A 109 -20.46 -21.04 31.33
CA TRP A 109 -19.40 -20.67 32.24
C TRP A 109 -19.95 -19.67 33.25
N SER A 110 -19.80 -19.97 34.53
CA SER A 110 -20.06 -19.00 35.60
C SER A 110 -18.81 -18.13 35.84
N LEU A 111 -18.98 -16.97 36.48
CA LEU A 111 -17.88 -16.14 36.95
C LEU A 111 -16.89 -16.93 37.83
N ASN A 112 -17.40 -17.84 38.65
CA ASN A 112 -16.57 -18.67 39.52
C ASN A 112 -15.70 -19.64 38.72
N ASP A 113 -16.23 -20.23 37.64
CA ASP A 113 -15.45 -21.11 36.77
C ASP A 113 -14.26 -20.38 36.13
N PHE A 114 -14.47 -19.12 35.71
CA PHE A 114 -13.39 -18.29 35.17
C PHE A 114 -12.35 -17.93 36.24
N LYS A 115 -12.79 -17.59 37.46
CA LYS A 115 -11.89 -17.31 38.59
C LYS A 115 -11.04 -18.53 38.95
N GLN A 116 -11.64 -19.71 39.06
CA GLN A 116 -10.92 -20.95 39.37
C GLN A 116 -9.87 -21.31 38.30
N ASP A 117 -10.17 -21.04 37.02
CA ASP A 117 -9.18 -21.26 35.97
C ASP A 117 -8.06 -20.21 36.00
N ALA A 118 -8.41 -18.95 36.20
CA ALA A 118 -7.46 -17.84 36.28
C ALA A 118 -6.52 -17.96 37.50
N LEU A 119 -6.99 -18.49 38.63
CA LEU A 119 -6.21 -18.69 39.85
C LEU A 119 -5.00 -19.62 39.67
N LYS A 120 -5.00 -20.47 38.64
CA LYS A 120 -3.87 -21.36 38.33
C LYS A 120 -2.65 -20.63 37.78
N TYR A 121 -2.82 -19.38 37.34
CA TYR A 121 -1.79 -18.61 36.64
C TYR A 121 -1.45 -17.34 37.43
N LYS A 122 -0.15 -17.04 37.50
CA LYS A 122 0.34 -15.84 38.19
C LYS A 122 0.22 -14.59 37.32
N PHE A 123 0.36 -14.74 36.01
CA PHE A 123 0.37 -13.63 35.05
C PHE A 123 -0.72 -13.76 33.97
N ARG A 124 -1.31 -12.62 33.55
CA ARG A 124 -2.32 -12.58 32.48
C ARG A 124 -1.85 -13.23 31.17
N ASN A 125 -0.60 -12.98 30.80
CA ASN A 125 -0.01 -13.55 29.57
C ASN A 125 0.16 -15.06 29.64
N GLU A 126 0.39 -15.63 30.83
CA GLU A 126 0.45 -17.08 31.02
C GLU A 126 -0.93 -17.70 30.92
N TRP A 127 -1.95 -17.06 31.49
CA TRP A 127 -3.33 -17.52 31.37
C TRP A 127 -3.78 -17.52 29.90
N LEU A 128 -3.47 -16.47 29.14
CA LEU A 128 -3.75 -16.38 27.70
C LEU A 128 -3.07 -17.51 26.91
N LYS A 129 -1.79 -17.79 27.17
CA LYS A 129 -1.03 -18.81 26.42
C LYS A 129 -1.51 -20.23 26.72
N ASN A 130 -1.83 -20.53 27.98
CA ASN A 130 -2.21 -21.88 28.38
C ASN A 130 -3.70 -22.17 28.13
N ASN A 131 -4.58 -21.22 28.42
CA ASN A 131 -6.04 -21.41 28.32
C ASN A 131 -6.72 -20.31 27.50
N GLN A 132 -6.29 -20.17 26.24
CA GLN A 132 -6.79 -19.15 25.31
C GLN A 132 -8.33 -19.14 25.17
N ASN A 133 -8.96 -20.32 25.13
CA ASN A 133 -10.42 -20.44 25.00
C ASN A 133 -11.18 -19.86 26.20
N VAL A 134 -10.67 -20.11 27.42
CA VAL A 134 -11.28 -19.63 28.67
C VAL A 134 -11.02 -18.14 28.83
N TYR A 135 -9.80 -17.69 28.53
CA TYR A 135 -9.42 -16.28 28.53
C TYR A 135 -10.31 -15.43 27.59
N HIS A 136 -10.48 -15.85 26.34
CA HIS A 136 -11.37 -15.14 25.39
C HIS A 136 -12.85 -15.28 25.73
N ALA A 137 -13.26 -16.38 26.38
CA ALA A 137 -14.59 -16.47 26.94
C ALA A 137 -14.78 -15.42 28.05
N ALA A 138 -13.86 -15.30 29.02
CA ALA A 138 -13.93 -14.29 30.07
C ALA A 138 -14.00 -12.86 29.50
N ILE A 139 -13.29 -12.56 28.40
CA ILE A 139 -13.41 -11.28 27.68
C ILE A 139 -14.84 -11.07 27.15
N ARG A 140 -15.41 -12.06 26.45
CA ARG A 140 -16.77 -11.95 25.87
C ARG A 140 -17.85 -11.76 26.93
N TYR A 141 -17.66 -12.33 28.12
CA TYR A 141 -18.56 -12.15 29.26
C TYR A 141 -18.27 -10.88 30.08
N GLY A 142 -17.17 -10.16 29.81
CA GLY A 142 -16.79 -8.96 30.56
C GLY A 142 -16.17 -9.24 31.94
N PHE A 143 -15.78 -10.49 32.23
CA PHE A 143 -15.26 -10.90 33.53
C PHE A 143 -13.73 -10.88 33.64
N LEU A 144 -13.03 -10.43 32.60
CA LEU A 144 -11.56 -10.50 32.54
C LEU A 144 -10.90 -9.80 33.73
N ASP A 145 -11.31 -8.57 34.05
CA ASP A 145 -10.68 -7.79 35.10
C ASP A 145 -10.91 -8.39 36.49
N GLU A 146 -12.11 -8.93 36.72
CA GLU A 146 -12.41 -9.66 37.96
C GLU A 146 -11.59 -10.93 38.12
N CYS A 147 -11.38 -11.67 37.03
CA CYS A 147 -10.58 -12.90 37.04
C CYS A 147 -9.08 -12.62 37.18
N CYS A 148 -8.62 -11.42 36.83
CA CYS A 148 -7.22 -11.05 36.85
C CYS A 148 -6.83 -10.17 38.06
N LYS A 149 -7.69 -10.00 39.07
CA LYS A 149 -7.39 -9.17 40.26
C LYS A 149 -6.18 -9.67 41.06
N HIS A 150 -5.99 -10.99 41.15
CA HIS A 150 -4.87 -11.62 41.85
C HIS A 150 -3.59 -11.69 41.01
N MET A 151 -3.69 -11.46 39.69
CA MET A 151 -2.55 -11.58 38.80
C MET A 151 -1.68 -10.34 38.89
N GLU A 152 -0.41 -10.55 39.21
CA GLU A 152 0.59 -9.50 39.09
C GLU A 152 0.61 -9.04 37.62
N SER A 153 0.65 -7.73 37.38
CA SER A 153 0.91 -7.24 36.03
C SER A 153 2.32 -7.69 35.65
N ALA A 154 2.44 -8.68 34.76
CA ALA A 154 3.71 -9.11 34.16
C ALA A 154 4.48 -7.97 33.47
N LEU A 155 3.79 -6.84 33.27
CA LEU A 155 4.42 -5.55 33.02
C LEU A 155 4.99 -5.02 34.34
N GLY A 156 6.06 -5.64 34.83
CA GLY A 156 6.97 -4.97 35.75
C GLY A 156 7.19 -3.57 35.22
N ALA A 157 6.83 -2.57 36.04
CA ALA A 157 6.76 -1.15 35.76
C ALA A 157 7.26 -0.80 34.35
N LYS A 158 6.35 -0.56 33.38
CA LYS A 158 6.74 0.10 32.12
C LYS A 158 7.60 1.28 32.53
N ARG A 159 8.93 1.21 32.32
CA ARG A 159 9.85 2.26 32.75
C ARG A 159 9.35 3.54 32.10
N ILE A 160 8.80 4.43 32.90
CA ILE A 160 8.28 5.70 32.41
C ILE A 160 9.51 6.50 32.01
N TRP A 161 9.65 6.72 30.72
CA TRP A 161 10.73 7.53 30.18
C TRP A 161 10.41 8.99 30.47
N THR A 162 11.06 9.54 31.49
CA THR A 162 11.04 10.97 31.78
C THR A 162 12.13 11.68 30.97
N LYS A 163 11.98 13.00 30.79
CA LYS A 163 13.00 13.83 30.11
C LYS A 163 14.38 13.67 30.75
N ALA A 164 14.46 13.66 32.07
CA ALA A 164 15.71 13.47 32.83
C ALA A 164 16.38 12.13 32.52
N LEU A 165 15.61 11.03 32.52
CA LEU A 165 16.12 9.70 32.22
C LEU A 165 16.59 9.59 30.77
N CYS A 166 15.85 10.17 29.83
CA CYS A 166 16.27 10.26 28.43
C CYS A 166 17.56 11.07 28.26
N HIS A 167 17.72 12.17 29.01
CA HIS A 167 18.90 13.01 28.98
C HIS A 167 20.13 12.27 29.54
N GLU A 168 20.00 11.62 30.69
CA GLU A 168 21.06 10.76 31.28
C GLU A 168 21.50 9.67 30.29
N GLN A 169 20.55 9.02 29.63
CA GLN A 169 20.88 8.03 28.59
C GLN A 169 21.60 8.66 27.41
N ALA A 170 21.18 9.84 26.95
CA ALA A 170 21.79 10.53 25.82
C ALA A 170 23.25 10.96 26.09
N LEU A 171 23.59 11.30 27.34
CA LEU A 171 24.95 11.68 27.74
C LEU A 171 25.98 10.56 27.52
N ASN A 172 25.55 9.31 27.51
CA ASN A 172 26.43 8.15 27.26
C ASN A 172 26.88 8.03 25.80
N PHE A 173 26.29 8.79 24.88
CA PHE A 173 26.53 8.66 23.44
C PHE A 173 27.08 9.95 22.85
N LYS A 174 27.98 9.82 21.87
CA LYS A 174 28.62 10.98 21.20
C LYS A 174 27.78 11.50 20.04
N THR A 175 26.95 10.63 19.45
CA THR A 175 26.14 10.96 18.27
C THR A 175 24.70 10.49 18.43
N ARG A 176 23.77 11.21 17.78
CA ARG A 176 22.34 10.85 17.79
C ARG A 176 22.08 9.48 17.16
N GLN A 177 22.85 9.11 16.14
CA GLN A 177 22.71 7.81 15.48
C GLN A 177 23.13 6.66 16.39
N GLU A 178 24.20 6.85 17.14
CA GLU A 178 24.67 5.89 18.14
C GLU A 178 23.65 5.72 19.26
N TRP A 179 23.12 6.85 19.79
CA TRP A 179 22.07 6.83 20.79
C TRP A 179 20.81 6.10 20.30
N ALA A 180 20.37 6.37 19.06
CA ALA A 180 19.24 5.68 18.46
C ALA A 180 19.47 4.16 18.39
N LYS A 181 20.61 3.72 17.84
CA LYS A 181 20.90 2.30 17.67
C LYS A 181 21.04 1.55 19.00
N GLN A 182 21.74 2.13 19.97
CA GLN A 182 22.08 1.43 21.22
C GLN A 182 21.01 1.59 22.31
N SER A 183 20.28 2.71 22.34
CA SER A 183 19.23 2.97 23.34
C SER A 183 17.92 3.40 22.66
N GLN A 184 17.41 2.56 21.75
CA GLN A 184 16.25 2.84 20.91
C GLN A 184 15.01 3.28 21.70
N ARG A 185 14.73 2.67 22.87
CA ARG A 185 13.55 3.01 23.68
C ARG A 185 13.62 4.42 24.26
N SER A 186 14.79 4.84 24.75
CA SER A 186 14.99 6.18 25.30
C SER A 186 14.95 7.24 24.20
N TYR A 187 15.58 6.94 23.06
CA TYR A 187 15.58 7.80 21.88
C TYR A 187 14.16 8.02 21.32
N ILE A 188 13.39 6.94 21.12
CA ILE A 188 12.00 7.06 20.62
C ILE A 188 11.15 7.88 21.58
N SER A 189 11.30 7.66 22.90
CA SER A 189 10.52 8.41 23.87
C SER A 189 10.83 9.90 23.84
N ALA A 190 12.13 10.26 23.77
CA ALA A 190 12.55 11.64 23.61
C ALA A 190 12.05 12.24 22.28
N ALA A 191 12.06 11.48 21.19
CA ALA A 191 11.60 11.96 19.88
C ALA A 191 10.11 12.23 19.84
N ARG A 192 9.30 11.32 20.38
CA ARG A 192 7.84 11.50 20.45
C ARG A 192 7.42 12.65 21.35
N SER A 193 8.23 12.93 22.37
CA SER A 193 7.94 13.97 23.37
C SER A 193 8.62 15.31 23.05
N GLY A 194 9.34 15.41 21.93
CA GLY A 194 10.04 16.63 21.52
C GLY A 194 11.31 16.97 22.34
N TRP A 195 11.83 16.04 23.14
CA TRP A 195 13.02 16.27 23.99
C TRP A 195 14.36 16.01 23.30
N ILE A 196 14.34 15.56 22.04
CA ILE A 196 15.56 15.16 21.31
C ILE A 196 16.61 16.27 21.28
N ASP A 197 16.21 17.51 20.99
CA ASP A 197 17.18 18.60 20.85
C ASP A 197 17.78 18.99 22.20
N ASP A 198 16.99 18.96 23.27
CA ASP A 198 17.47 19.17 24.65
C ASP A 198 18.39 18.03 25.12
N CYS A 199 18.04 16.79 24.81
CA CYS A 199 18.86 15.62 25.16
C CYS A 199 20.17 15.55 24.38
N CYS A 200 20.26 16.21 23.21
CA CYS A 200 21.41 16.11 22.31
C CYS A 200 22.20 17.41 22.18
N GLN A 201 22.10 18.34 23.13
CA GLN A 201 22.85 19.60 23.08
C GLN A 201 24.37 19.39 23.04
N HIS A 202 24.88 18.35 23.71
CA HIS A 202 26.29 17.97 23.71
C HIS A 202 26.75 17.27 22.42
N MET A 203 25.82 16.82 21.58
CA MET A 203 26.14 16.06 20.38
C MET A 203 26.35 17.00 19.19
N ILE A 204 27.61 17.28 18.87
CA ILE A 204 28.00 18.12 17.73
C ILE A 204 27.51 17.49 16.43
N ARG A 205 26.61 18.18 15.72
CA ARG A 205 26.18 17.79 14.37
C ARG A 205 27.28 18.16 13.37
N LYS A 206 27.99 17.17 12.82
CA LYS A 206 28.85 17.41 11.66
C LYS A 206 27.99 17.81 10.44
N PRO A 207 28.30 18.91 9.75
CA PRO A 207 27.62 19.28 8.52
C PRO A 207 27.88 18.21 7.44
N LYS A 208 26.88 18.02 6.56
CA LYS A 208 26.94 17.02 5.50
C LYS A 208 28.01 17.32 4.44
N TRP A 209 28.24 18.60 4.17
CA TRP A 209 29.27 19.09 3.24
C TRP A 209 30.04 20.24 3.87
N SER A 210 31.33 20.32 3.56
CA SER A 210 32.16 21.49 3.85
C SER A 210 31.93 22.59 2.81
N ILE A 211 32.36 23.82 3.12
CA ILE A 211 32.25 24.93 2.17
C ILE A 211 33.18 24.74 0.97
N GLU A 212 34.33 24.10 1.17
CA GLU A 212 35.31 23.76 0.13
C GLU A 212 34.71 22.77 -0.88
N GLU A 213 34.07 21.70 -0.41
CA GLU A 213 33.37 20.73 -1.27
C GLU A 213 32.27 21.41 -2.10
N CYS A 214 31.50 22.31 -1.48
CA CYS A 214 30.48 23.09 -2.17
C CYS A 214 31.07 24.04 -3.22
N LYS A 215 32.24 24.63 -2.96
CA LYS A 215 32.96 25.47 -3.93
C LYS A 215 33.47 24.65 -5.11
N THR A 216 34.04 23.46 -4.87
CA THR A 216 34.53 22.59 -5.94
C THR A 216 33.41 22.12 -6.86
N ASP A 217 32.23 21.82 -6.32
CA ASP A 217 31.05 21.50 -7.13
C ASP A 217 30.58 22.74 -7.94
N ALA A 218 30.49 23.90 -7.30
CA ALA A 218 30.10 25.14 -7.97
C ALA A 218 31.05 25.54 -9.13
N LEU A 219 32.34 25.24 -9.02
CA LEU A 219 33.34 25.53 -10.06
C LEU A 219 33.09 24.79 -11.39
N GLN A 220 32.34 23.69 -11.37
CA GLN A 220 32.00 22.95 -12.58
C GLN A 220 30.99 23.68 -13.48
N PHE A 221 30.32 24.71 -12.94
CA PHE A 221 29.23 25.40 -13.61
C PHE A 221 29.54 26.88 -13.82
N THR A 222 29.07 27.40 -14.95
CA THR A 222 29.33 28.80 -15.32
C THR A 222 28.23 29.74 -14.84
N THR A 223 27.02 29.22 -14.63
CA THR A 223 25.85 30.01 -14.21
C THR A 223 25.12 29.41 -13.00
N LYS A 224 24.50 30.29 -12.21
CA LYS A 224 23.70 29.88 -11.03
C LYS A 224 22.49 29.02 -11.39
N SER A 225 21.94 29.12 -12.60
CA SER A 225 20.80 28.31 -13.06
C SER A 225 21.25 26.91 -13.41
N GLU A 226 22.33 26.80 -14.19
CA GLU A 226 22.95 25.52 -14.56
C GLU A 226 23.39 24.73 -13.33
N TRP A 227 24.00 25.41 -12.34
CA TRP A 227 24.37 24.77 -11.09
C TRP A 227 23.15 24.23 -10.31
N LYS A 228 22.04 24.97 -10.32
CA LYS A 228 20.80 24.55 -9.65
C LYS A 228 20.15 23.33 -10.33
N GLU A 229 20.21 23.27 -11.65
CA GLU A 229 19.61 22.19 -12.44
C GLU A 229 20.42 20.90 -12.36
N ASN A 230 21.75 21.01 -12.40
CA ASN A 230 22.64 19.84 -12.41
C ASN A 230 23.02 19.35 -11.00
N SER A 231 23.17 20.25 -10.02
CA SER A 231 23.49 19.91 -8.63
C SER A 231 22.47 20.48 -7.62
N PRO A 232 21.16 20.12 -7.72
CA PRO A 232 20.09 20.71 -6.91
C PRO A 232 20.25 20.47 -5.40
N THR A 233 20.84 19.35 -5.00
CA THR A 233 21.03 18.96 -3.60
C THR A 233 22.08 19.83 -2.91
N ILE A 234 23.24 20.02 -3.54
CA ILE A 234 24.33 20.89 -3.07
C ILE A 234 23.87 22.34 -3.11
N TYR A 235 23.21 22.76 -4.20
CA TYR A 235 22.66 24.10 -4.34
C TYR A 235 21.69 24.48 -3.21
N SER A 236 20.76 23.59 -2.88
CA SER A 236 19.80 23.78 -1.79
C SER A 236 20.49 23.85 -0.41
N PHE A 237 21.50 23.00 -0.19
CA PHE A 237 22.28 23.02 1.04
C PHE A 237 23.02 24.35 1.21
N VAL A 238 23.75 24.79 0.19
CA VAL A 238 24.45 26.08 0.15
C VAL A 238 23.49 27.25 0.36
N GLN A 239 22.28 27.19 -0.22
CA GLN A 239 21.23 28.18 -0.03
C GLN A 239 20.75 28.25 1.43
N SER A 240 20.53 27.10 2.07
CA SER A 240 20.12 27.03 3.49
C SER A 240 21.19 27.58 4.46
N ARG A 241 22.47 27.51 4.06
CA ARG A 241 23.62 28.00 4.83
C ARG A 241 24.05 29.43 4.47
N LYS A 242 23.37 30.08 3.53
CA LYS A 242 23.74 31.41 2.99
C LYS A 242 25.15 31.45 2.36
N TRP A 243 25.66 30.32 1.87
CA TRP A 243 26.98 30.22 1.20
C TRP A 243 26.91 30.49 -0.32
N ARG A 244 25.72 30.79 -0.85
CA ARG A 244 25.47 30.87 -2.30
C ARG A 244 26.35 31.88 -3.01
N ASP A 245 26.50 33.07 -2.43
CA ASP A 245 27.27 34.12 -3.06
C ASP A 245 28.77 33.87 -2.98
N GLU A 246 29.23 33.11 -1.99
CA GLU A 246 30.63 32.71 -1.88
C GLU A 246 31.00 31.61 -2.89
N CYS A 247 30.15 30.59 -3.03
CA CYS A 247 30.37 29.51 -4.00
C CYS A 247 30.16 29.97 -5.45
N ALA A 248 29.33 30.99 -5.70
CA ALA A 248 28.99 31.45 -7.04
C ALA A 248 29.68 32.76 -7.45
N LYS A 249 30.82 33.12 -6.82
CA LYS A 249 31.56 34.36 -7.15
C LYS A 249 32.05 34.38 -8.60
N HIS A 250 32.46 33.24 -9.14
CA HIS A 250 32.96 33.11 -10.52
C HIS A 250 31.83 33.01 -11.56
N MET A 251 30.58 32.84 -11.13
CA MET A 251 29.48 32.58 -12.05
C MET A 251 28.96 33.85 -12.73
N ILE A 252 28.88 33.79 -14.05
CA ILE A 252 28.41 34.90 -14.87
C ILE A 252 26.88 34.92 -14.88
N ARG A 253 26.30 36.12 -14.81
CA ARG A 253 24.86 36.29 -15.06
C ARG A 253 24.63 36.21 -16.56
N LYS A 254 23.98 35.15 -17.05
CA LYS A 254 23.52 35.07 -18.44
C LYS A 254 22.49 36.19 -18.67
N THR A 255 22.87 37.21 -19.45
CA THR A 255 21.94 38.23 -19.90
C THR A 255 21.05 37.63 -20.99
N LYS A 256 19.74 37.90 -20.93
CA LYS A 256 18.76 37.35 -21.87
C LYS A 256 18.92 37.86 -23.31
N TRP A 257 19.71 38.91 -23.51
CA TRP A 257 19.82 39.65 -24.76
C TRP A 257 21.27 39.92 -25.10
N THR A 258 21.66 39.71 -26.35
CA THR A 258 22.96 40.09 -26.89
C THR A 258 22.93 41.50 -27.47
N ILE A 259 24.10 42.07 -27.80
CA ILE A 259 24.18 43.41 -28.41
C ILE A 259 23.57 43.41 -29.82
N GLU A 260 23.65 42.31 -30.55
CA GLU A 260 23.09 42.13 -31.89
C GLU A 260 21.56 42.16 -31.88
N GLU A 261 20.94 41.43 -30.94
CA GLU A 261 19.48 41.44 -30.77
C GLU A 261 18.97 42.82 -30.33
N CYS A 262 19.75 43.51 -29.50
CA CYS A 262 19.46 44.87 -29.07
C CYS A 262 19.53 45.88 -30.25
N LYS A 263 20.45 45.69 -31.19
CA LYS A 263 20.53 46.49 -32.42
C LYS A 263 19.35 46.20 -33.35
N ALA A 264 18.96 44.93 -33.50
CA ALA A 264 17.81 44.54 -34.32
C ALA A 264 16.50 45.16 -33.83
N ASP A 265 16.28 45.22 -32.51
CA ASP A 265 15.13 45.90 -31.91
C ASP A 265 15.18 47.41 -32.14
N ALA A 266 16.35 48.03 -31.98
CA ALA A 266 16.52 49.47 -32.20
C ALA A 266 16.27 49.89 -33.66
N LEU A 267 16.57 49.03 -34.64
CA LEU A 267 16.34 49.29 -36.07
C LEU A 267 14.86 49.46 -36.43
N GLN A 268 13.94 48.98 -35.60
CA GLN A 268 12.49 49.11 -35.83
C GLN A 268 11.97 50.53 -35.58
N PHE A 269 12.79 51.39 -34.96
CA PHE A 269 12.39 52.73 -34.54
C PHE A 269 13.28 53.79 -35.18
N THR A 270 12.68 54.95 -35.46
CA THR A 270 13.37 56.05 -36.14
C THR A 270 14.02 57.01 -35.15
N THR A 271 13.48 57.13 -33.95
CA THR A 271 13.98 58.02 -32.90
C THR A 271 14.24 57.31 -31.58
N LYS A 272 15.16 57.86 -30.78
CA LYS A 272 15.49 57.33 -29.44
C LYS A 272 14.31 57.36 -28.46
N SER A 273 13.44 58.36 -28.58
CA SER A 273 12.25 58.49 -27.73
C SER A 273 11.23 57.42 -28.07
N GLU A 274 10.99 57.19 -29.36
CA GLU A 274 10.09 56.15 -29.86
C GLU A 274 10.57 54.75 -29.45
N TRP A 275 11.88 54.48 -29.51
CA TRP A 275 12.45 53.21 -29.04
C TRP A 275 12.27 53.02 -27.53
N LYS A 276 12.44 54.09 -26.74
CA LYS A 276 12.27 54.07 -25.29
C LYS A 276 10.82 53.80 -24.88
N GLU A 277 9.86 54.34 -25.62
CA GLU A 277 8.43 54.22 -25.32
C GLU A 277 7.87 52.86 -25.72
N ASN A 278 8.26 52.35 -26.90
CA ASN A 278 7.76 51.08 -27.43
C ASN A 278 8.52 49.85 -26.93
N SER A 279 9.84 49.94 -26.72
CA SER A 279 10.69 48.85 -26.22
C SER A 279 11.48 49.26 -24.95
N PRO A 280 10.81 49.68 -23.86
CA PRO A 280 11.47 50.22 -22.66
C PRO A 280 12.42 49.23 -21.98
N ARG A 281 12.14 47.92 -22.07
CA ARG A 281 13.00 46.88 -21.47
C ARG A 281 14.35 46.75 -22.19
N ILE A 282 14.34 46.78 -23.52
CA ILE A 282 15.54 46.65 -24.36
C ILE A 282 16.32 47.96 -24.35
N TYR A 283 15.63 49.10 -24.44
CA TYR A 283 16.24 50.43 -24.28
C TYR A 283 16.98 50.57 -22.94
N ASN A 284 16.34 50.18 -21.82
CA ASN A 284 16.99 50.27 -20.51
C ASN A 284 18.14 49.27 -20.33
N LEU A 285 18.08 48.10 -20.98
CA LEU A 285 19.20 47.17 -21.04
C LEU A 285 20.38 47.80 -21.80
N ALA A 286 20.13 48.34 -23.00
CA ALA A 286 21.13 49.05 -23.80
C ALA A 286 21.76 50.20 -23.01
N LYS A 287 20.96 50.95 -22.25
CA LYS A 287 21.43 52.04 -21.38
C LYS A 287 22.34 51.53 -20.26
N ARG A 288 21.98 50.43 -19.59
CA ARG A 288 22.79 49.81 -18.51
C ARG A 288 24.12 49.27 -19.02
N HIS A 289 24.12 48.67 -20.21
CA HIS A 289 25.32 48.11 -20.84
C HIS A 289 26.12 49.10 -21.70
N LYS A 290 25.70 50.38 -21.75
CA LYS A 290 26.30 51.44 -22.58
C LYS A 290 26.27 51.15 -24.10
N TRP A 291 25.29 50.37 -24.56
CA TRP A 291 25.09 50.02 -25.98
C TRP A 291 24.26 51.05 -26.76
N ILE A 292 23.70 52.07 -26.10
CA ILE A 292 22.79 53.06 -26.72
C ILE A 292 23.38 53.68 -27.99
N ASN A 293 24.63 54.13 -27.96
CA ASN A 293 25.24 54.75 -29.13
C ASN A 293 25.37 53.74 -30.27
N SER A 294 25.81 52.51 -29.98
CA SER A 294 25.93 51.45 -30.99
C SER A 294 24.59 51.00 -31.58
N CYS A 295 23.50 51.06 -30.80
CA CYS A 295 22.16 50.67 -31.25
C CYS A 295 21.41 51.80 -31.96
N CYS A 296 21.71 53.07 -31.66
CA CYS A 296 21.02 54.23 -32.23
C CYS A 296 21.83 54.95 -33.32
N ASN A 297 22.88 54.34 -33.87
CA ASN A 297 23.72 54.99 -34.90
C ASN A 297 22.94 55.38 -36.16
N HIS A 298 21.85 54.68 -36.48
CA HIS A 298 20.97 54.99 -37.62
C HIS A 298 19.89 56.03 -37.32
N MET A 299 19.71 56.42 -36.05
CA MET A 299 18.64 57.32 -35.63
C MET A 299 19.10 58.78 -35.74
N VAL A 300 18.38 59.57 -36.51
CA VAL A 300 18.65 61.00 -36.68
C VAL A 300 18.37 61.74 -35.37
N THR A 301 19.36 62.47 -34.86
CA THR A 301 19.17 63.41 -33.76
C THR A 301 18.40 64.61 -34.28
N ARG A 302 17.19 64.87 -33.79
CA ARG A 302 16.57 66.19 -33.94
C ARG A 302 17.53 67.22 -33.34
N THR A 303 18.08 68.08 -34.21
CA THR A 303 18.77 69.31 -33.86
C THR A 303 17.80 70.30 -33.24
#